data_AF-D6A8I5-F1
#
_entry.id   AF-D6A8I5-F1
#
_cell.length_a   1.000
_cell.length_b   1.000
_cell.length_c   1.000
_cell.angle_alpha   90.00
_cell.angle_beta   90.00
_cell.angle_gamma   90.00
#
_symmetry.space_group_name_H-M   'P 1'
#
loop_
_entity.id
_entity.type
_entity.pdbx_description
1 polymer ?
#
loop_
_entity_poly.entity_id
_entity_poly.type
_entity_poly.pdbx_seq_one_letter_code
_entity_poly.pdbx_strand_id
1 'polypeptide(L)'
;MDAEPREGDEAVRDELTRRAGSYVQADVDAWLARALAAHRGHYAHPAAREAAAGLLPQSVLAHAALLSALARRGPAAAPGELAVVVRLAVAEPEATADLAALLTRATEPADPAGSPA
;
A
#
# COMPACT_ATOMS: atom_id res chain seq x y z
N MET A 1 23.55 15.57 -22.41
CA MET A 1 24.82 14.89 -22.14
C MET A 1 24.50 13.79 -21.16
N ASP A 2 24.33 12.57 -21.66
CA ASP A 2 24.13 11.41 -20.79
C ASP A 2 25.48 11.04 -20.19
N ALA A 3 25.54 11.02 -18.86
CA ALA A 3 26.72 10.54 -18.16
C ALA A 3 26.85 9.04 -18.43
N GLU A 4 28.02 8.62 -18.89
CA GLU A 4 28.31 7.21 -19.13
C GLU A 4 28.10 6.43 -17.83
N PRO A 5 27.33 5.32 -17.85
CA PRO A 5 27.09 4.52 -16.65
C PRO A 5 28.42 4.07 -16.07
N ARG A 6 28.61 4.24 -14.76
CA ARG A 6 29.83 3.73 -14.12
C ARG A 6 29.77 2.21 -14.12
N GLU A 7 30.92 1.55 -14.13
CA GLU A 7 31.04 0.08 -14.10
C GLU A 7 30.22 -0.57 -12.95
N GLY A 8 30.10 0.14 -11.82
CA GLY A 8 29.23 -0.27 -10.70
C GLY A 8 27.74 -0.27 -11.02
N ASP A 9 27.26 0.60 -11.92
CA ASP A 9 25.85 0.71 -12.31
C ASP A 9 25.44 -0.50 -13.17
N GLU A 10 26.34 -1.05 -13.97
CA GLU A 10 26.11 -2.26 -14.77
C GLU A 10 26.09 -3.51 -13.88
N ALA A 11 27.04 -3.64 -12.95
CA ALA A 11 27.06 -4.75 -12.00
C ALA A 11 25.81 -4.77 -11.09
N VAL A 12 25.31 -3.60 -10.68
CA VAL A 12 24.06 -3.48 -9.94
C VAL A 12 22.86 -3.87 -10.82
N ARG A 13 22.83 -3.43 -12.08
CA ARG A 13 21.77 -3.81 -13.04
C ARG A 13 21.71 -5.31 -13.28
N ASP A 14 22.87 -5.95 -13.41
CA ASP A 14 22.98 -7.40 -13.63
C ASP A 14 22.63 -8.21 -12.38
N GLU A 15 23.00 -7.72 -11.19
CA GLU A 15 22.58 -8.32 -9.92
C GLU A 15 21.06 -8.20 -9.72
N LEU A 16 20.48 -7.05 -10.04
CA LEU A 16 19.03 -6.85 -9.95
C LEU A 16 18.26 -7.72 -10.97
N THR A 17 18.77 -7.82 -12.20
CA THR A 17 18.23 -8.70 -13.24
C THR A 17 18.29 -10.17 -12.82
N ARG A 18 19.41 -10.60 -12.23
CA ARG A 18 19.61 -11.98 -11.74
C ARG A 18 18.71 -12.32 -10.56
N ARG A 19 18.37 -11.35 -9.70
CA ARG A 19 17.48 -11.54 -8.53
C ARG A 19 15.99 -11.33 -8.83
N ALA A 20 15.64 -10.88 -10.03
CA ALA A 20 14.30 -10.48 -10.44
C ALA A 20 13.21 -11.57 -10.32
N GLY A 21 13.59 -12.82 -10.04
CA GLY A 21 12.64 -13.92 -9.85
C GLY A 21 11.96 -14.00 -8.48
N SER A 22 12.47 -13.35 -7.43
CA SER A 22 11.83 -13.43 -6.09
C SER A 22 12.16 -12.27 -5.13
N TYR A 23 13.26 -11.56 -5.36
CA TYR A 23 13.52 -10.27 -4.71
C TYR A 23 12.98 -9.17 -5.60
N VAL A 24 12.46 -8.09 -5.00
CA VAL A 24 11.88 -6.89 -5.61
C VAL A 24 10.35 -6.86 -5.69
N GLN A 25 9.63 -7.86 -6.23
CA GLN A 25 8.18 -7.63 -6.45
C GLN A 25 7.36 -7.46 -5.16
N ALA A 26 7.49 -8.36 -4.18
CA ALA A 26 6.76 -8.24 -2.92
C ALA A 26 7.18 -6.99 -2.10
N ASP A 27 8.46 -6.63 -2.16
CA ASP A 27 8.99 -5.43 -1.49
C ASP A 27 8.54 -4.14 -2.18
N VAL A 28 8.48 -4.13 -3.51
CA VAL A 28 7.97 -3.03 -4.33
C VAL A 28 6.46 -2.88 -4.13
N ASP A 29 5.71 -3.97 -4.10
CA ASP A 29 4.27 -3.98 -3.82
C ASP A 29 3.99 -3.43 -2.40
N ALA A 30 4.78 -3.86 -1.41
CA ALA A 30 4.68 -3.33 -0.06
C ALA A 30 5.09 -1.84 0.03
N TRP A 31 6.10 -1.41 -0.74
CA TRP A 31 6.51 -0.01 -0.82
C TRP A 31 5.43 0.85 -1.50
N LEU A 32 4.87 0.40 -2.63
CA LEU A 32 3.77 1.03 -3.37
C LEU A 32 2.56 1.21 -2.45
N ALA A 33 2.15 0.13 -1.76
CA ALA A 33 1.01 0.18 -0.84
C ALA A 33 1.20 1.21 0.28
N ARG A 34 2.40 1.27 0.88
CA ARG A 34 2.75 2.26 1.92
C ARG A 34 2.77 3.68 1.37
N ALA A 35 3.34 3.89 0.19
CA ALA A 35 3.39 5.20 -0.45
C ALA A 35 1.99 5.72 -0.79
N LEU A 36 1.13 4.83 -1.30
CA LEU A 36 -0.27 5.13 -1.62
C LEU A 36 -1.06 5.48 -0.35
N ALA A 37 -0.95 4.65 0.69
CA ALA A 37 -1.64 4.86 1.97
C ALA A 37 -1.22 6.14 2.70
N ALA A 38 0.07 6.47 2.68
CA ALA A 38 0.61 7.67 3.31
C ALA A 38 0.54 8.91 2.40
N HIS A 39 -0.01 8.79 1.18
CA HIS A 39 -0.07 9.86 0.18
C HIS A 39 1.29 10.52 -0.08
N ARG A 40 2.34 9.71 -0.22
CA ARG A 40 3.72 10.19 -0.40
C ARG A 40 4.17 10.13 -1.86
N GLY A 41 5.12 10.99 -2.21
CA GLY A 41 5.70 11.04 -3.55
C GLY A 41 4.64 11.30 -4.63
N HIS A 42 4.62 10.48 -5.67
CA HIS A 42 3.65 10.58 -6.76
C HIS A 42 2.19 10.54 -6.28
N TYR A 43 1.91 9.74 -5.24
CA TYR A 43 0.57 9.58 -4.67
C TYR A 43 0.13 10.73 -3.76
N ALA A 44 0.93 11.79 -3.59
CA ALA A 44 0.46 13.04 -3.01
C ALA A 44 -0.63 13.68 -3.89
N HIS A 45 -0.53 13.50 -5.21
CA HIS A 45 -1.51 14.01 -6.17
C HIS A 45 -2.78 13.14 -6.20
N PRO A 46 -3.99 13.71 -6.03
CA PRO A 46 -5.24 12.95 -6.06
C PRO A 46 -5.46 12.17 -7.36
N ALA A 47 -5.19 12.78 -8.51
CA ALA A 47 -5.35 12.12 -9.81
C ALA A 47 -4.45 10.87 -9.97
N ALA A 48 -3.27 10.88 -9.35
CA ALA A 48 -2.38 9.72 -9.35
C ALA A 48 -2.95 8.56 -8.52
N ARG A 49 -3.70 8.85 -7.45
CA ARG A 49 -4.36 7.82 -6.63
C ARG A 49 -5.55 7.21 -7.36
N GLU A 50 -6.33 8.02 -8.05
CA GLU A 50 -7.44 7.54 -8.89
C GLU A 50 -6.93 6.65 -10.03
N ALA A 51 -5.88 7.10 -10.73
CA ALA A 51 -5.27 6.31 -11.80
C ALA A 51 -4.71 4.97 -11.29
N ALA A 52 -4.16 4.95 -10.06
CA ALA A 52 -3.61 3.73 -9.46
C ALA A 52 -4.66 2.62 -9.32
N ALA A 53 -5.94 2.96 -9.10
CA ALA A 53 -7.01 1.97 -8.98
C ALA A 53 -7.18 1.10 -10.24
N GLY A 54 -6.81 1.62 -11.42
CA GLY A 54 -6.86 0.89 -12.70
C GLY A 54 -5.52 0.30 -13.15
N LEU A 55 -4.43 0.57 -12.43
CA LEU A 55 -3.06 0.23 -12.86
C LEU A 55 -2.34 -0.74 -11.92
N LEU A 56 -2.68 -0.74 -10.63
CA LEU A 56 -2.00 -1.56 -9.64
C LEU A 56 -2.70 -2.91 -9.42
N PRO A 57 -1.96 -3.95 -9.01
CA PRO A 57 -2.56 -5.22 -8.59
C PRO A 57 -3.54 -5.02 -7.43
N GLN A 58 -4.61 -5.82 -7.43
CA GLN A 58 -5.65 -5.74 -6.39
C GLN A 58 -5.10 -5.96 -4.98
N SER A 59 -4.09 -6.82 -4.81
CA SER A 59 -3.40 -7.03 -3.54
C SER A 59 -2.71 -5.77 -3.01
N VAL A 60 -2.10 -4.96 -3.89
CA VAL A 60 -1.46 -3.68 -3.53
C VAL A 60 -2.52 -2.65 -3.11
N LEU A 61 -3.62 -2.57 -3.83
CA LEU A 61 -4.74 -1.66 -3.51
C LEU A 61 -5.38 -2.02 -2.17
N ALA A 62 -5.69 -3.31 -1.95
CA ALA A 62 -6.27 -3.80 -0.70
C ALA A 62 -5.33 -3.56 0.50
N HIS A 63 -4.04 -3.80 0.33
CA HIS A 63 -3.03 -3.51 1.34
C HIS A 63 -2.98 -2.01 1.69
N ALA A 64 -2.96 -1.12 0.67
CA ALA A 64 -2.94 0.32 0.90
C ALA A 64 -4.21 0.83 1.61
N ALA A 65 -5.37 0.29 1.26
CA ALA A 65 -6.65 0.61 1.90
C ALA A 65 -6.64 0.23 3.37
N LEU A 66 -6.14 -0.97 3.70
CA LEU A 66 -6.05 -1.46 5.08
C LEU A 66 -5.05 -0.62 5.90
N LEU A 67 -3.87 -0.29 5.36
CA LEU A 67 -2.91 0.60 6.03
C LEU A 67 -3.51 1.98 6.32
N SER A 68 -4.26 2.54 5.37
CA SER A 68 -4.92 3.83 5.54
C SER A 68 -6.00 3.77 6.63
N ALA A 69 -6.78 2.69 6.67
CA ALA A 69 -7.80 2.49 7.69
C ALA A 69 -7.19 2.34 9.08
N LEU A 70 -6.07 1.63 9.21
CA LEU A 70 -5.34 1.49 10.47
C LEU A 70 -4.71 2.81 10.93
N ALA A 71 -4.11 3.58 10.03
CA ALA A 71 -3.50 4.88 10.35
C ALA A 71 -4.51 5.89 10.92
N ARG A 72 -5.79 5.80 10.54
CA ARG A 72 -6.86 6.65 11.09
C ARG A 72 -7.22 6.32 12.55
N ARG A 73 -6.82 5.16 13.07
CA ARG A 73 -7.24 4.65 14.40
C ARG A 73 -6.36 5.07 15.56
N GLY A 74 -5.12 5.53 15.32
CA GLY A 74 -4.18 5.84 16.40
C GLY A 74 -2.72 5.62 15.99
N PRO A 75 -1.77 5.52 16.95
CA PRO A 75 -0.35 5.49 16.65
C PRO A 75 0.00 4.32 15.71
N ALA A 76 1.00 4.55 14.86
CA ALA A 76 1.37 3.63 13.79
C ALA A 76 1.66 2.22 14.31
N ALA A 77 1.07 1.22 13.62
CA ALA A 77 1.26 -0.20 13.88
C ALA A 77 2.74 -0.60 13.84
N ALA A 78 3.13 -1.55 14.69
CA ALA A 78 4.50 -2.02 14.75
C ALA A 78 4.91 -2.71 13.42
N PRO A 79 6.21 -2.71 13.04
CA PRO A 79 6.67 -3.31 11.78
C PRO A 79 6.22 -4.77 11.57
N GLY A 80 6.07 -5.56 12.65
CA GLY A 80 5.59 -6.94 12.60
C GLY A 80 4.09 -7.08 12.29
N GLU A 81 3.26 -6.13 12.72
CA GLU A 81 1.82 -6.09 12.40
C GLU A 81 1.61 -5.75 10.92
N LEU A 82 2.47 -4.89 10.36
CA LEU A 82 2.48 -4.57 8.92
C LEU A 82 2.80 -5.79 8.05
N ALA A 83 3.62 -6.73 8.53
CA ALA A 83 3.90 -7.97 7.81
C ALA A 83 2.69 -8.92 7.76
N VAL A 84 1.81 -8.89 8.78
CA VAL A 84 0.55 -9.65 8.77
C VAL A 84 -0.41 -9.10 7.72
N VAL A 85 -0.53 -7.78 7.64
CA VAL A 85 -1.34 -7.07 6.64
C VAL A 85 -0.91 -7.43 5.22
N VAL A 86 0.40 -7.44 4.94
CA VAL A 86 0.94 -7.87 3.62
C VAL A 86 0.50 -9.28 3.27
N ARG A 87 0.69 -10.24 4.19
CA ARG A 87 0.35 -11.65 3.93
C ARG A 87 -1.15 -11.84 3.70
N LEU A 88 -1.99 -11.14 4.47
CA LEU A 88 -3.43 -11.18 4.29
C LEU A 88 -3.85 -10.62 2.93
N ALA A 89 -3.28 -9.48 2.53
CA ALA A 89 -3.59 -8.84 1.24
C ALA A 89 -3.17 -9.68 0.03
N VAL A 90 -2.10 -10.47 0.17
CA VAL A 90 -1.64 -11.40 -0.88
C VAL A 90 -2.52 -12.65 -0.93
N ALA A 91 -2.89 -13.21 0.23
CA ALA A 91 -3.68 -14.43 0.30
C ALA A 91 -5.15 -14.19 -0.05
N GLU A 92 -5.75 -13.11 0.49
CA GLU A 92 -7.17 -12.80 0.40
C GLU A 92 -7.40 -11.30 0.12
N PRO A 93 -7.15 -10.82 -1.11
CA PRO A 93 -7.25 -9.40 -1.45
C PRO A 93 -8.65 -8.81 -1.23
N GLU A 94 -9.70 -9.55 -1.58
CA GLU A 94 -11.10 -9.11 -1.43
C GLU A 94 -11.49 -8.96 0.04
N ALA A 95 -11.24 -9.99 0.85
CA ALA A 95 -11.51 -9.94 2.29
C ALA A 95 -10.69 -8.84 2.99
N THR A 96 -9.47 -8.56 2.50
CA THR A 96 -8.65 -7.45 2.99
C THR A 96 -9.28 -6.09 2.69
N ALA A 97 -9.84 -5.92 1.49
CA ALA A 97 -10.55 -4.70 1.11
C ALA A 97 -11.83 -4.53 1.94
N ASP A 98 -12.60 -5.61 2.15
CA ASP A 98 -13.80 -5.59 3.00
C ASP A 98 -13.48 -5.21 4.43
N LEU A 99 -12.38 -5.75 4.98
CA LEU A 99 -11.90 -5.39 6.31
C LEU A 99 -11.52 -3.90 6.38
N ALA A 100 -10.84 -3.37 5.37
CA ALA A 100 -10.52 -1.95 5.31
C ALA A 100 -11.79 -1.08 5.28
N ALA A 101 -12.83 -1.50 4.55
CA ALA A 101 -14.12 -0.81 4.50
C ALA A 101 -14.86 -0.87 5.86
N LEU A 102 -14.86 -2.01 6.53
CA LEU A 102 -15.41 -2.18 7.89
C LEU A 102 -14.70 -1.25 8.89
N LEU A 103 -13.37 -1.25 8.88
CA LEU A 103 -12.57 -0.40 9.77
C LEU A 103 -12.78 1.08 9.49
N THR A 104 -12.97 1.46 8.23
CA THR A 104 -13.29 2.86 7.86
C THR A 104 -14.63 3.29 8.45
N ARG A 105 -15.69 2.49 8.24
CA ARG A 105 -17.04 2.78 8.77
C ARG A 105 -17.06 2.88 10.29
N ALA A 106 -16.35 2.01 10.99
CA ALA A 106 -16.32 2.06 12.46
C ALA A 106 -15.47 3.23 13.01
N THR A 107 -14.84 4.05 12.16
CA THR A 107 -14.13 5.29 12.54
C THR A 107 -15.04 6.51 12.39
N GLU A 108 -16.06 6.42 11.54
CA GLU A 108 -17.09 7.46 11.45
C GLU A 108 -17.89 7.43 12.76
N PRO A 109 -18.04 8.57 13.46
CA PRO A 109 -18.92 8.61 14.61
C PRO A 109 -20.32 8.24 14.14
N ALA A 110 -20.93 7.25 14.79
CA ALA A 110 -22.35 7.00 14.61
C ALA A 110 -23.08 8.31 14.93
N ASP A 111 -23.77 8.87 13.93
CA ASP A 111 -24.51 10.11 14.06
C ASP A 111 -25.46 10.00 15.27
N PRO A 112 -25.33 10.80 16.34
CA PRO A 112 -26.21 10.73 17.51
C PRO A 112 -27.56 11.43 17.23
N ALA A 113 -28.06 11.35 16.01
CA ALA A 113 -29.31 11.98 15.58
C ALA A 113 -30.38 10.90 15.37
N GLY A 114 -30.86 10.34 16.47
CA GLY A 114 -31.91 9.34 16.46
C GLY A 114 -32.65 9.21 17.79
N SER A 115 -32.93 10.33 18.48
CA SER A 115 -33.91 10.34 19.55
C SER A 115 -35.30 10.58 18.96
N PRO A 116 -36.25 9.62 19.04
CA PRO A 116 -37.65 9.92 18.82
C PRO A 116 -38.17 10.73 20.02
N ALA A 117 -38.80 11.87 19.73
CA ALA A 117 -39.66 12.59 20.66
C ALA A 117 -41.09 12.02 20.60
#